data_AF-A0A957X7U3-F1
#
_entry.id   AF-A0A957X7U3-F1
#
_cell.length_a   1.000
_cell.length_b   1.000
_cell.length_c   1.000
_cell.angle_alpha   90.00
_cell.angle_beta   90.00
_cell.angle_gamma   90.00
#
_symmetry.space_group_name_H-M   'P 1'
#
loop_
_entity.id
_entity.type
_entity.pdbx_description
1 polymer ?
#
loop_
_entity_poly.entity_id
_entity_poly.type
_entity_poly.pdbx_seq_one_letter_code
_entity_poly.pdbx_strand_id
1 'polypeptide(L)'
;FEYWAHAASLVLTEDYPLHEIMMRNYGRGGSAGSKRLAEWVAANDEFRQYVLDELRARGPLRTGDFEDTTKVPWASGGWNSGRTVSYMLDYLWSSGQIMVARRNGLDRWWDLAERVHPAWLPAAGWDAAQVTYDAAQKSLRALGIGRERDIGRHFIERRYHNLGAVLKQHHKEELIVPVEVVGWPEQWYVHRDLMPTLDAIVAGDWQPHTTFLSPFDNLIRDRDRTELLWDFFYRIEIYVPAAKRQYGYYVLPILHGDTLIGRMSPRMDWKKQILTIEAIYLEATTKPYLKTGRAVIRTIKQLAKFLNAKQIDYGATIPDPWRKLLA
;
A
#
# COMPACT_ATOMS: atom_id res chain seq x y z
N PHE A 1 -11.73 -4.41 5.09
CA PHE A 1 -12.49 -3.27 4.52
C PHE A 1 -11.54 -2.36 3.74
N GLU A 2 -12.05 -1.52 2.83
CA GLU A 2 -11.22 -0.51 2.14
C GLU A 2 -11.16 0.77 2.96
N TYR A 3 -9.96 1.27 3.28
CA TYR A 3 -9.78 2.54 3.99
C TYR A 3 -8.39 3.16 3.77
N TRP A 4 -8.20 4.38 4.28
CA TRP A 4 -6.91 5.04 4.36
C TRP A 4 -6.03 4.41 5.46
N ALA A 5 -5.08 3.57 5.05
CA ALA A 5 -3.92 3.19 5.85
C ALA A 5 -2.74 4.08 5.44
N HIS A 6 -1.62 3.52 4.97
CA HIS A 6 -0.55 4.32 4.37
C HIS A 6 -0.97 4.95 3.01
N ALA A 7 -1.93 4.33 2.33
CA ALA A 7 -2.62 4.82 1.15
C ALA A 7 -4.07 4.31 1.17
N ALA A 8 -4.80 4.41 0.05
CA ALA A 8 -6.04 3.67 -0.11
C ALA A 8 -5.68 2.17 -0.13
N SER A 9 -6.11 1.43 0.88
CA SER A 9 -5.64 0.06 1.14
C SER A 9 -6.79 -0.88 1.50
N LEU A 10 -6.54 -2.17 1.28
CA LEU A 10 -7.30 -3.22 1.95
C LEU A 10 -6.76 -3.38 3.37
N VAL A 11 -7.64 -3.20 4.35
CA VAL A 11 -7.35 -3.25 5.78
C VAL A 11 -8.04 -4.48 6.37
N LEU A 12 -7.33 -5.23 7.22
CA LEU A 12 -7.92 -6.32 7.97
C LEU A 12 -9.00 -5.78 8.91
N THR A 13 -10.12 -6.48 9.03
CA THR A 13 -11.23 -6.00 9.88
C THR A 13 -10.83 -5.97 11.35
N GLU A 14 -9.96 -6.87 11.75
CA GLU A 14 -9.31 -6.95 13.06
C GLU A 14 -8.55 -5.66 13.42
N ASP A 15 -8.06 -4.93 12.40
CA ASP A 15 -7.33 -3.68 12.57
C ASP A 15 -8.25 -2.44 12.58
N TYR A 16 -9.57 -2.63 12.54
CA TYR A 16 -10.53 -1.51 12.54
C TYR A 16 -10.26 -0.44 13.61
N PRO A 17 -9.97 -0.79 14.89
CA PRO A 17 -9.74 0.23 15.93
C PRO A 17 -8.53 1.13 15.64
N LEU A 18 -7.52 0.62 14.92
CA LEU A 18 -6.32 1.39 14.53
C LEU A 18 -6.65 2.50 13.51
N HIS A 19 -7.72 2.31 12.74
CA HIS A 19 -8.14 3.22 11.68
C HIS A 19 -9.38 4.03 12.05
N GLU A 20 -10.24 3.54 12.95
CA GLU A 20 -11.46 4.22 13.38
C GLU A 20 -11.17 5.59 14.01
N ILE A 21 -10.06 5.74 14.74
CA ILE A 21 -9.65 7.04 15.28
C ILE A 21 -9.50 8.10 14.17
N MET A 22 -9.08 7.70 12.98
CA MET A 22 -8.98 8.59 11.82
C MET A 22 -10.35 8.91 11.25
N MET A 23 -11.24 7.93 11.20
CA MET A 23 -12.63 8.11 10.78
C MET A 23 -13.34 9.13 11.67
N ARG A 24 -13.28 8.92 12.99
CA ARG A 24 -13.91 9.77 14.01
C ARG A 24 -13.40 11.21 13.99
N ASN A 25 -12.11 11.41 13.69
CA ASN A 25 -11.49 12.72 13.66
C ASN A 25 -11.52 13.39 12.27
N TYR A 26 -12.01 12.70 11.23
CA TYR A 26 -12.04 13.25 9.88
C TYR A 26 -12.90 14.51 9.81
N GLY A 27 -12.31 15.61 9.34
CA GLY A 27 -12.97 16.92 9.29
C GLY A 27 -13.09 17.66 10.63
N ARG A 28 -12.57 17.12 11.74
CA ARG A 28 -12.66 17.75 13.09
C ARG A 28 -11.38 18.46 13.55
N GLY A 29 -10.34 18.46 12.71
CA GLY A 29 -9.05 19.08 13.02
C GLY A 29 -9.06 20.62 12.91
N GLY A 30 -8.06 21.27 13.52
CA GLY A 30 -7.91 22.73 13.49
C GLY A 30 -7.29 23.32 12.22
N SER A 31 -6.89 22.50 11.25
CA SER A 31 -6.23 22.97 10.02
C SER A 31 -7.20 23.77 9.13
N ALA A 32 -6.67 24.67 8.30
CA ALA A 32 -7.49 25.41 7.33
C ALA A 32 -8.28 24.49 6.39
N GLY A 33 -7.67 23.37 5.97
CA GLY A 33 -8.33 22.36 5.15
C GLY A 33 -9.48 21.66 5.89
N SER A 34 -9.28 21.30 7.16
CA SER A 34 -10.32 20.68 8.00
C SER A 34 -11.49 21.62 8.23
N LYS A 35 -11.22 22.91 8.52
CA LYS A 35 -12.27 23.93 8.70
C LYS A 35 -13.08 24.14 7.42
N ARG A 36 -12.41 24.30 6.28
CA ARG A 36 -13.04 24.42 4.97
C ARG A 36 -13.91 23.21 4.63
N LEU A 37 -13.44 22.00 4.95
CA LEU A 37 -14.23 20.78 4.77
C LEU A 37 -15.47 20.80 5.66
N ALA A 38 -15.33 21.15 6.94
CA ALA A 38 -16.45 21.23 7.88
C ALA A 38 -17.51 22.26 7.44
N GLU A 39 -17.09 23.45 7.01
CA GLU A 39 -17.96 24.48 6.45
C GLU A 39 -18.70 23.99 5.21
N TRP A 40 -18.00 23.32 4.29
CA TRP A 40 -18.59 22.78 3.07
C TRP A 40 -19.61 21.67 3.36
N VAL A 41 -19.32 20.77 4.31
CA VAL A 41 -20.26 19.73 4.74
C VAL A 41 -21.49 20.36 5.39
N ALA A 42 -21.30 21.36 6.26
CA ALA A 42 -22.41 22.06 6.91
C ALA A 42 -23.32 22.77 5.88
N ALA A 43 -22.74 23.40 4.86
CA ALA A 43 -23.50 24.02 3.76
C ALA A 43 -24.27 23.00 2.89
N ASN A 44 -23.83 21.74 2.89
CA ASN A 44 -24.39 20.65 2.08
C ASN A 44 -25.00 19.53 2.93
N ASP A 45 -25.45 19.83 4.15
CA ASP A 45 -25.96 18.82 5.09
C ASP A 45 -27.18 18.06 4.53
N GLU A 46 -28.10 18.76 3.86
CA GLU A 46 -29.24 18.14 3.17
C GLU A 46 -28.79 17.14 2.10
N PHE A 47 -27.75 17.47 1.31
CA PHE A 47 -27.20 16.54 0.33
C PHE A 47 -26.53 15.33 1.01
N ARG A 48 -25.83 15.56 2.13
CA ARG A 48 -25.25 14.46 2.93
C ARG A 48 -26.35 13.51 3.41
N GLN A 49 -27.46 14.03 3.92
CA GLN A 49 -28.59 13.21 4.39
C GLN A 49 -29.25 12.47 3.24
N TYR A 50 -29.50 13.13 2.10
CA TYR A 50 -30.01 12.49 0.89
C TYR A 50 -29.18 11.26 0.50
N VAL A 51 -27.84 11.37 0.46
CA VAL A 51 -26.96 10.24 0.14
C VAL A 51 -27.12 9.09 1.15
N LEU A 52 -27.17 9.39 2.44
CA LEU A 52 -27.35 8.37 3.48
C LEU A 52 -28.74 7.71 3.41
N ASP A 53 -29.79 8.48 3.12
CA ASP A 53 -31.16 7.98 2.98
C ASP A 53 -31.34 7.09 1.76
N GLU A 54 -30.74 7.47 0.63
CA GLU A 54 -30.71 6.63 -0.58
C GLU A 54 -30.04 5.28 -0.31
N LEU A 55 -28.92 5.26 0.41
CA LEU A 55 -28.25 4.02 0.83
C LEU A 55 -29.11 3.20 1.81
N ARG A 56 -29.77 3.86 2.78
CA ARG A 56 -30.70 3.18 3.70
C ARG A 56 -31.82 2.48 2.95
N ALA A 57 -32.44 3.17 2.00
CA ALA A 57 -33.62 2.71 1.27
C ALA A 57 -33.30 1.66 0.19
N ARG A 58 -32.22 1.86 -0.57
CA ARG A 58 -31.94 1.09 -1.79
C ARG A 58 -30.78 0.09 -1.62
N GLY A 59 -30.03 0.17 -0.52
CA GLY A 59 -28.85 -0.65 -0.29
C GLY A 59 -27.64 -0.15 -1.10
N PRO A 60 -26.72 -1.05 -1.52
CA PRO A 60 -25.51 -0.65 -2.21
C PRO A 60 -25.75 0.10 -3.53
N LEU A 61 -25.17 1.30 -3.67
CA LEU A 61 -25.29 2.16 -4.87
C LEU A 61 -23.93 2.57 -5.42
N ARG A 62 -23.84 2.84 -6.73
CA ARG A 62 -22.65 3.41 -7.37
C ARG A 62 -22.71 4.93 -7.30
N THR A 63 -21.57 5.59 -7.50
CA THR A 63 -21.49 7.06 -7.57
C THR A 63 -22.47 7.67 -8.58
N GLY A 64 -22.69 7.03 -9.74
CA GLY A 64 -23.61 7.52 -10.76
C GLY A 64 -25.10 7.28 -10.49
N ASP A 65 -25.45 6.58 -9.40
CA ASP A 65 -26.84 6.30 -9.04
C ASP A 65 -27.45 7.38 -8.11
N PHE A 66 -26.67 8.40 -7.74
CA PHE A 66 -27.09 9.55 -6.93
C PHE A 66 -27.28 10.80 -7.79
N GLU A 67 -28.33 11.55 -7.52
CA GLU A 67 -28.50 12.90 -8.07
C GLU A 67 -27.61 13.90 -7.33
N ASP A 68 -27.02 14.85 -8.05
CA ASP A 68 -26.23 15.92 -7.42
C ASP A 68 -27.16 17.03 -6.91
N THR A 69 -27.52 16.97 -5.64
CA THR A 69 -28.34 17.99 -4.96
C THR A 69 -27.51 18.97 -4.14
N THR A 70 -26.22 19.13 -4.48
CA THR A 70 -25.30 20.01 -3.76
C THR A 70 -25.76 21.48 -3.83
N LYS A 71 -25.78 22.17 -2.67
CA LYS A 71 -26.02 23.62 -2.60
C LYS A 71 -24.80 24.45 -2.99
N VAL A 72 -23.62 24.06 -2.51
CA VAL A 72 -22.35 24.75 -2.80
C VAL A 72 -21.33 23.76 -3.37
N PRO A 73 -20.85 23.93 -4.62
CA PRO A 73 -19.89 23.01 -5.22
C PRO A 73 -18.55 23.04 -4.51
N TRP A 74 -17.82 21.91 -4.53
CA TRP A 74 -16.46 21.88 -4.02
C TRP A 74 -15.50 22.58 -5.00
N ALA A 75 -14.97 23.74 -4.60
CA ALA A 75 -14.03 24.52 -5.42
C ALA A 75 -12.59 23.97 -5.34
N SER A 76 -12.28 22.87 -6.02
CA SER A 76 -10.89 22.44 -6.26
C SER A 76 -10.41 22.88 -7.64
N GLY A 77 -9.28 23.58 -7.74
CA GLY A 77 -8.60 23.75 -9.03
C GLY A 77 -8.03 22.41 -9.53
N GLY A 78 -8.25 22.09 -10.81
CA GLY A 78 -7.72 20.88 -11.46
C GLY A 78 -8.80 19.86 -11.90
N TRP A 79 -8.37 18.64 -12.26
CA TRP A 79 -9.18 17.56 -12.86
C TRP A 79 -10.40 17.06 -12.05
N ASN A 80 -10.59 17.56 -10.83
CA ASN A 80 -11.70 17.22 -9.93
C ASN A 80 -12.76 18.33 -9.82
N SER A 81 -12.67 19.43 -10.59
CA SER A 81 -13.71 20.46 -10.60
C SER A 81 -15.04 19.90 -11.10
N GLY A 82 -16.11 20.02 -10.30
CA GLY A 82 -17.47 19.59 -10.64
C GLY A 82 -17.83 18.14 -10.27
N ARG A 83 -17.01 17.42 -9.50
CA ARG A 83 -17.31 16.03 -9.04
C ARG A 83 -17.84 16.00 -7.61
N THR A 84 -18.95 16.69 -7.35
CA THR A 84 -19.39 16.96 -5.98
C THR A 84 -19.96 15.73 -5.26
N VAL A 85 -20.69 14.88 -5.99
CA VAL A 85 -21.15 13.57 -5.49
C VAL A 85 -19.98 12.71 -5.03
N SER A 86 -18.93 12.59 -5.86
CA SER A 86 -17.72 11.84 -5.50
C SER A 86 -17.08 12.40 -4.23
N TYR A 87 -17.05 13.72 -4.08
CA TYR A 87 -16.48 14.37 -2.90
C TYR A 87 -17.29 14.10 -1.63
N MET A 88 -18.63 14.12 -1.71
CA MET A 88 -19.50 13.75 -0.59
C MET A 88 -19.32 12.29 -0.20
N LEU A 89 -19.26 11.38 -1.18
CA LEU A 89 -19.02 9.95 -0.93
C LEU A 89 -17.64 9.70 -0.31
N ASP A 90 -16.59 10.37 -0.82
CA ASP A 90 -15.24 10.27 -0.25
C ASP A 90 -15.19 10.85 1.18
N TYR A 91 -15.97 11.90 1.49
CA TYR A 91 -16.12 12.44 2.85
C TYR A 91 -16.82 11.43 3.78
N LEU A 92 -17.97 10.88 3.37
CA LEU A 92 -18.71 9.90 4.16
C LEU A 92 -17.89 8.63 4.40
N TRP A 93 -17.12 8.19 3.40
CA TRP A 93 -16.22 7.05 3.53
C TRP A 93 -15.03 7.35 4.44
N SER A 94 -14.39 8.50 4.26
CA SER A 94 -13.24 8.91 5.08
C SER A 94 -13.61 9.13 6.54
N SER A 95 -14.86 9.54 6.82
CA SER A 95 -15.44 9.66 8.16
C SER A 95 -16.04 8.36 8.72
N GLY A 96 -15.99 7.26 7.96
CA GLY A 96 -16.46 5.94 8.40
C GLY A 96 -17.98 5.75 8.44
N GLN A 97 -18.76 6.66 7.83
CA GLN A 97 -20.23 6.56 7.77
C GLN A 97 -20.69 5.57 6.69
N ILE A 98 -19.94 5.47 5.60
CA ILE A 98 -20.17 4.51 4.52
C ILE A 98 -18.88 3.74 4.23
N MET A 99 -19.01 2.58 3.59
CA MET A 99 -17.90 1.74 3.18
C MET A 99 -18.07 1.27 1.74
N VAL A 100 -16.97 0.79 1.13
CA VAL A 100 -17.04 0.09 -0.15
C VAL A 100 -17.57 -1.32 0.11
N ALA A 101 -18.82 -1.57 -0.27
CA ALA A 101 -19.48 -2.86 -0.10
C ALA A 101 -18.98 -3.90 -1.10
N ARG A 102 -18.68 -3.46 -2.33
CA ARG A 102 -18.08 -4.27 -3.40
C ARG A 102 -17.49 -3.39 -4.50
N ARG A 103 -16.73 -4.00 -5.39
CA ARG A 103 -16.23 -3.36 -6.62
C ARG A 103 -16.60 -4.16 -7.86
N ASN A 104 -16.81 -3.45 -8.96
CA ASN A 104 -16.74 -4.02 -10.30
C ASN A 104 -15.64 -3.29 -11.06
N GLY A 105 -14.44 -3.87 -11.11
CA GLY A 105 -13.25 -3.17 -11.59
C GLY A 105 -12.96 -1.91 -10.76
N LEU A 106 -12.94 -0.75 -11.43
CA LEU A 106 -12.70 0.54 -10.75
C LEU A 106 -13.97 1.11 -10.09
N ASP A 107 -15.15 0.60 -10.42
CA ASP A 107 -16.42 1.11 -9.91
C ASP A 107 -16.67 0.63 -8.49
N ARG A 108 -16.77 1.59 -7.56
CA ARG A 108 -17.11 1.36 -6.15
C ARG A 108 -18.63 1.32 -5.98
N TRP A 109 -19.11 0.32 -5.25
CA TRP A 109 -20.46 0.29 -4.69
C TRP A 109 -20.37 0.65 -3.22
N TRP A 110 -21.15 1.64 -2.82
CA TRP A 110 -21.15 2.24 -1.50
C TRP A 110 -22.35 1.73 -0.72
N ASP A 111 -22.18 1.44 0.56
CA ASP A 111 -23.28 1.15 1.49
C ASP A 111 -22.91 1.67 2.88
N LEU A 112 -23.88 1.74 3.79
CA LEU A 112 -23.69 2.14 5.18
C LEU A 112 -22.64 1.25 5.86
N ALA A 113 -21.76 1.86 6.65
CA ALA A 113 -20.67 1.13 7.29
C ALA A 113 -21.18 -0.07 8.14
N GLU A 114 -22.30 0.10 8.84
CA GLU A 114 -22.93 -0.95 9.66
C GLU A 114 -23.44 -2.16 8.86
N ARG A 115 -23.74 -2.00 7.57
CA ARG A 115 -24.16 -3.10 6.68
C ARG A 115 -22.99 -3.80 6.01
N VAL A 116 -21.84 -3.13 5.91
CA VAL A 116 -20.61 -3.66 5.29
C VAL A 116 -19.73 -4.36 6.30
N HIS A 117 -19.61 -3.81 7.52
CA HIS A 117 -18.82 -4.43 8.56
C HIS A 117 -19.48 -5.71 9.08
N PRO A 118 -18.69 -6.75 9.40
CA PRO A 118 -19.24 -7.97 9.97
C PRO A 118 -19.69 -7.74 11.41
N ALA A 119 -20.59 -8.61 11.89
CA ALA A 119 -21.11 -8.55 13.26
C ALA A 119 -20.03 -8.68 14.36
N TRP A 120 -18.86 -9.24 14.03
CA TRP A 120 -17.73 -9.41 14.93
C TRP A 120 -16.73 -8.23 14.91
N LEU A 121 -17.09 -7.10 14.31
CA LEU A 121 -16.22 -5.92 14.24
C LEU A 121 -15.60 -5.59 15.62
N PRO A 122 -14.27 -5.46 15.72
CA PRO A 122 -13.64 -5.10 16.99
C PRO A 122 -14.14 -3.77 17.55
N ALA A 123 -14.09 -3.63 18.87
CA ALA A 123 -14.56 -2.43 19.56
C ALA A 123 -13.80 -1.17 19.14
N ALA A 124 -14.55 -0.15 18.73
CA ALA A 124 -14.07 1.18 18.38
C ALA A 124 -13.61 2.00 19.61
N GLY A 125 -13.13 3.22 19.37
CA GLY A 125 -12.93 4.20 20.44
C GLY A 125 -11.57 4.18 21.11
N TRP A 126 -10.60 3.44 20.55
CA TRP A 126 -9.22 3.49 21.00
C TRP A 126 -8.69 4.93 20.96
N ASP A 127 -7.89 5.28 21.96
CA ASP A 127 -7.19 6.55 21.98
C ASP A 127 -5.88 6.51 21.16
N ALA A 128 -5.25 7.66 20.96
CA ALA A 128 -4.04 7.76 20.15
C ALA A 128 -2.85 6.98 20.74
N ALA A 129 -2.80 6.81 22.07
CA ALA A 129 -1.73 6.08 22.73
C ALA A 129 -1.89 4.57 22.50
N GLN A 130 -3.10 4.03 22.66
CA GLN A 130 -3.44 2.64 22.36
C GLN A 130 -3.18 2.30 20.89
N VAL A 131 -3.64 3.16 19.97
CA VAL A 131 -3.39 2.98 18.53
C VAL A 131 -1.89 2.95 18.23
N THR A 132 -1.10 3.82 18.85
CA THR A 132 0.35 3.85 18.66
C THR A 132 1.02 2.59 19.21
N TYR A 133 0.60 2.17 20.40
CA TYR A 133 1.10 0.98 21.09
C TYR A 133 0.97 -0.27 20.20
N ASP A 134 -0.22 -0.55 19.68
CA ASP A 134 -0.47 -1.71 18.82
C ASP A 134 0.12 -1.55 17.41
N ALA A 135 -0.04 -0.37 16.78
CA ALA A 135 0.48 -0.14 15.44
C ALA A 135 2.01 -0.26 15.39
N ALA A 136 2.74 0.12 16.45
CA ALA A 136 4.19 -0.02 16.52
C ALA A 136 4.61 -1.50 16.47
N GLN A 137 3.94 -2.38 17.22
CA GLN A 137 4.22 -3.82 17.19
C GLN A 137 3.94 -4.42 15.80
N LYS A 138 2.77 -4.10 15.20
CA LYS A 138 2.41 -4.56 13.85
C LYS A 138 3.40 -4.07 12.79
N SER A 139 3.84 -2.82 12.89
CA SER A 139 4.86 -2.25 12.00
C SER A 139 6.16 -3.04 12.08
N LEU A 140 6.63 -3.32 13.30
CA LEU A 140 7.91 -3.98 13.49
C LEU A 140 7.88 -5.44 13.03
N ARG A 141 6.78 -6.16 13.31
CA ARG A 141 6.55 -7.52 12.78
C ARG A 141 6.56 -7.54 11.25
N ALA A 142 5.97 -6.55 10.59
CA ALA A 142 5.92 -6.47 9.14
C ALA A 142 7.26 -6.03 8.50
N LEU A 143 8.01 -5.16 9.16
CA LEU A 143 9.30 -4.66 8.68
C LEU A 143 10.45 -5.66 8.87
N GLY A 144 10.30 -6.63 9.77
CA GLY A 144 11.37 -7.53 10.21
C GLY A 144 12.30 -6.86 11.23
N ILE A 145 12.92 -5.78 10.79
CA ILE A 145 13.79 -4.90 11.59
C ILE A 145 13.52 -3.45 11.20
N GLY A 146 13.54 -2.51 12.15
CA GLY A 146 13.28 -1.11 11.84
C GLY A 146 13.80 -0.13 12.87
N ARG A 147 14.18 1.06 12.40
CA ARG A 147 14.41 2.26 13.23
C ARG A 147 13.07 2.88 13.60
N GLU A 148 13.07 3.78 14.58
CA GLU A 148 11.87 4.56 14.94
C GLU A 148 11.23 5.25 13.72
N ARG A 149 12.05 5.81 12.82
CA ARG A 149 11.58 6.41 11.57
C ARG A 149 10.85 5.41 10.66
N ASP A 150 11.38 4.21 10.52
CA ASP A 150 10.82 3.18 9.64
C ASP A 150 9.47 2.71 10.18
N ILE A 151 9.39 2.49 11.50
CA ILE A 151 8.15 2.16 12.22
C ILE A 151 7.13 3.28 12.02
N GLY A 152 7.56 4.54 12.21
CA GLY A 152 6.73 5.72 12.04
C GLY A 152 6.18 5.91 10.63
N ARG A 153 6.75 5.26 9.60
CA ARG A 153 6.31 5.31 8.20
C ARG A 153 5.62 4.03 7.74
N HIS A 154 5.37 3.07 8.63
CA HIS A 154 4.81 1.79 8.20
C HIS A 154 3.28 1.73 8.32
N PHE A 155 2.76 1.20 9.42
CA PHE A 155 1.39 0.70 9.48
C PHE A 155 0.32 1.81 9.40
N ILE A 156 0.49 2.85 10.22
CA ILE A 156 -0.42 4.02 10.23
C ILE A 156 0.23 5.30 9.67
N GLU A 157 1.36 5.22 8.96
CA GLU A 157 2.01 6.31 8.21
C GLU A 157 1.98 7.71 8.90
N ARG A 158 3.00 8.01 9.69
CA ARG A 158 3.27 9.31 10.34
C ARG A 158 2.21 9.79 11.34
N ARG A 159 1.30 8.91 11.74
CA ARG A 159 0.20 9.21 12.69
C ARG A 159 0.41 8.58 14.08
N TYR A 160 1.64 8.20 14.40
CA TYR A 160 2.02 7.68 15.71
C TYR A 160 2.13 8.82 16.73
N HIS A 161 1.43 8.69 17.85
CA HIS A 161 1.46 9.63 18.96
C HIS A 161 2.53 9.20 19.97
N ASN A 162 3.58 10.02 20.16
CA ASN A 162 4.69 9.74 21.09
C ASN A 162 5.39 8.38 20.85
N LEU A 163 5.70 8.07 19.58
CA LEU A 163 6.29 6.77 19.19
C LEU A 163 7.52 6.38 20.01
N GLY A 164 8.50 7.28 20.18
CA GLY A 164 9.69 6.98 20.97
C GLY A 164 9.41 6.60 22.43
N ALA A 165 8.37 7.15 23.05
CA ALA A 165 7.96 6.73 24.40
C ALA A 165 7.34 5.33 24.40
N VAL A 166 6.51 5.03 23.40
CA VAL A 166 5.93 3.70 23.18
C VAL A 166 7.02 2.65 22.92
N LEU A 167 8.06 2.97 22.15
CA LEU A 167 9.17 2.04 21.92
C LEU A 167 9.97 1.76 23.20
N LYS A 168 10.18 2.76 24.06
CA LYS A 168 10.78 2.56 25.39
C LYS A 168 9.92 1.67 26.28
N GLN A 169 8.59 1.86 26.23
CA GLN A 169 7.65 1.01 26.94
C GLN A 169 7.70 -0.43 26.42
N HIS A 170 7.59 -0.64 25.11
CA HIS A 170 7.68 -1.96 24.48
C HIS A 170 8.99 -2.69 24.79
N HIS A 171 10.10 -1.95 24.86
CA HIS A 171 11.38 -2.53 25.27
C HIS A 171 11.35 -3.00 26.73
N LYS A 172 10.84 -2.16 27.65
CA LYS A 172 10.69 -2.52 29.07
C LYS A 172 9.76 -3.72 29.28
N GLU A 173 8.75 -3.87 28.43
CA GLU A 173 7.81 -5.00 28.42
C GLU A 173 8.32 -6.21 27.63
N GLU A 174 9.57 -6.18 27.16
CA GLU A 174 10.22 -7.25 26.41
C GLU A 174 9.47 -7.64 25.11
N LEU A 175 8.67 -6.72 24.56
CA LEU A 175 7.98 -6.91 23.27
C LEU A 175 8.92 -6.70 22.09
N ILE A 176 9.90 -5.82 22.25
CA ILE A 176 10.90 -5.50 21.24
C ILE A 176 12.31 -5.59 21.82
N VAL A 177 13.24 -6.00 20.96
CA VAL A 177 14.66 -6.13 21.26
C VAL A 177 15.42 -5.05 20.49
N PRO A 178 16.16 -4.15 21.17
CA PRO A 178 17.09 -3.26 20.49
C PRO A 178 18.24 -4.08 19.92
N VAL A 179 18.60 -3.84 18.66
CA VAL A 179 19.68 -4.55 17.96
C VAL A 179 20.62 -3.55 17.29
N GLU A 180 21.91 -3.91 17.25
CA GLU A 180 22.92 -3.21 16.47
C GLU A 180 23.04 -3.87 15.09
N VAL A 181 23.13 -3.06 14.04
CA VAL A 181 23.29 -3.56 12.67
C VAL A 181 24.63 -3.09 12.14
N VAL A 182 25.45 -4.04 11.68
CA VAL A 182 26.79 -3.76 11.17
C VAL A 182 26.71 -2.77 10.01
N GLY A 183 27.45 -1.67 10.12
CA GLY A 183 27.49 -0.62 9.10
C GLY A 183 26.46 0.50 9.28
N TRP A 184 25.51 0.37 10.21
CA TRP A 184 24.51 1.41 10.50
C TRP A 184 24.57 1.85 11.97
N PRO A 185 24.91 3.11 12.25
CA PRO A 185 25.11 3.60 13.61
C PRO A 185 23.81 3.85 14.38
N GLU A 186 22.64 3.88 13.72
CA GLU A 186 21.36 4.09 14.39
C GLU A 186 20.90 2.88 15.21
N GLN A 187 20.05 3.14 16.20
CA GLN A 187 19.37 2.08 16.93
C GLN A 187 18.28 1.43 16.07
N TRP A 188 18.36 0.11 15.92
CA TRP A 188 17.33 -0.71 15.28
C TRP A 188 16.57 -1.53 16.33
N TYR A 189 15.38 -1.97 15.97
CA TYR A 189 14.56 -2.84 16.80
C TYR A 189 14.08 -4.05 16.01
N VAL A 190 13.91 -5.16 16.70
CA VAL A 190 13.24 -6.37 16.21
C VAL A 190 12.11 -6.71 17.17
N HIS A 191 10.98 -7.17 16.65
CA HIS A 191 9.89 -7.65 17.50
C HIS A 191 10.26 -9.03 18.05
N ARG A 192 10.01 -9.31 19.34
CA ARG A 192 10.42 -10.58 19.98
C ARG A 192 9.92 -11.83 19.23
N ASP A 193 8.71 -11.76 18.68
CA ASP A 193 8.08 -12.85 17.93
C ASP A 193 8.85 -13.22 16.63
N LEU A 194 9.76 -12.36 16.17
CA LEU A 194 10.62 -12.62 15.02
C LEU A 194 11.98 -13.24 15.40
N MET A 195 12.31 -13.33 16.69
CA MET A 195 13.58 -13.94 17.13
C MET A 195 13.73 -15.39 16.63
N PRO A 196 12.69 -16.27 16.71
CA PRO A 196 12.81 -17.62 16.14
C PRO A 196 13.06 -17.65 14.63
N THR A 197 12.57 -16.64 13.90
CA THR A 197 12.84 -16.52 12.46
C THR A 197 14.29 -16.13 12.21
N LEU A 198 14.85 -15.22 13.03
CA LEU A 198 16.27 -14.86 12.97
C LEU A 198 17.15 -16.07 13.27
N ASP A 199 16.83 -16.85 14.30
CA ASP A 199 17.56 -18.07 14.66
C ASP A 199 17.57 -19.08 13.50
N ALA A 200 16.43 -19.29 12.84
CA ALA A 200 16.32 -20.16 11.68
C ALA A 200 17.15 -19.66 10.48
N ILE A 201 17.20 -18.35 10.24
CA ILE A 201 18.05 -17.76 9.20
C ILE A 201 19.52 -18.03 9.49
N VAL A 202 19.96 -17.84 10.75
CA VAL A 202 21.34 -18.10 11.18
C VAL A 202 21.70 -19.60 11.07
N ALA A 203 20.74 -20.48 11.35
CA ALA A 203 20.91 -21.92 11.20
C ALA A 203 20.99 -22.40 9.73
N GLY A 204 20.72 -21.52 8.76
CA GLY A 204 20.74 -21.84 7.33
C GLY A 204 19.43 -22.41 6.79
N ASP A 205 18.34 -22.31 7.54
CA ASP A 205 17.02 -22.83 7.15
C ASP A 205 16.28 -21.90 6.17
N TRP A 206 16.81 -20.70 5.93
CA TRP A 206 16.21 -19.75 5.00
C TRP A 206 16.28 -20.23 3.55
N GLN A 207 15.14 -20.22 2.87
CA GLN A 207 15.03 -20.60 1.46
C GLN A 207 14.89 -19.36 0.57
N PRO A 208 15.89 -19.05 -0.28
CA PRO A 208 15.80 -17.93 -1.20
C PRO A 208 14.76 -18.21 -2.28
N HIS A 209 14.02 -17.17 -2.68
CA HIS A 209 13.10 -17.25 -3.81
C HIS A 209 13.26 -16.04 -4.74
N THR A 210 12.60 -16.06 -5.89
CA THR A 210 12.62 -14.95 -6.85
C THR A 210 11.22 -14.44 -7.06
N THR A 211 11.01 -13.14 -6.86
CA THR A 211 9.72 -12.49 -7.02
C THR A 211 9.87 -11.10 -7.64
N PHE A 212 8.76 -10.57 -8.13
CA PHE A 212 8.67 -9.19 -8.60
C PHE A 212 7.91 -8.37 -7.58
N LEU A 213 8.49 -7.24 -7.19
CA LEU A 213 7.87 -6.37 -6.20
C LEU A 213 7.00 -5.33 -6.91
N SER A 214 5.79 -5.14 -6.39
CA SER A 214 4.94 -4.02 -6.81
C SER A 214 5.64 -2.70 -6.45
N PRO A 215 5.44 -1.62 -7.22
CA PRO A 215 5.87 -0.28 -6.80
C PRO A 215 5.30 0.15 -5.43
N PHE A 216 4.21 -0.49 -5.01
CA PHE A 216 3.50 -0.27 -3.75
C PHE A 216 3.75 -1.37 -2.71
N ASP A 217 4.65 -2.32 -2.99
CA ASP A 217 5.05 -3.35 -2.04
C ASP A 217 5.66 -2.74 -0.78
N ASN A 218 5.48 -3.37 0.38
CA ASN A 218 6.01 -2.88 1.66
C ASN A 218 7.54 -2.78 1.69
N LEU A 219 8.25 -3.60 0.90
CA LEU A 219 9.71 -3.51 0.78
C LEU A 219 10.17 -2.34 -0.09
N ILE A 220 9.27 -1.82 -0.93
CA ILE A 220 9.59 -0.81 -1.95
C ILE A 220 9.03 0.55 -1.53
N ARG A 221 7.81 0.64 -0.99
CA ARG A 221 7.06 1.90 -0.79
C ARG A 221 7.83 3.00 -0.04
N ASP A 222 8.63 2.65 0.96
CA ASP A 222 9.57 3.58 1.58
C ASP A 222 10.90 3.54 0.81
N ARG A 223 11.00 4.41 -0.20
CA ARG A 223 12.15 4.46 -1.12
C ARG A 223 13.46 4.72 -0.38
N ASP A 224 13.42 5.56 0.66
CA ASP A 224 14.60 5.89 1.46
C ASP A 224 15.11 4.63 2.19
N ARG A 225 14.18 3.81 2.71
CA ARG A 225 14.53 2.55 3.36
C ARG A 225 15.01 1.51 2.35
N THR A 226 14.38 1.41 1.18
CA THR A 226 14.83 0.49 0.12
C THR A 226 16.26 0.83 -0.33
N GLU A 227 16.56 2.11 -0.55
CA GLU A 227 17.89 2.58 -0.93
C GLU A 227 18.91 2.30 0.17
N LEU A 228 18.57 2.54 1.45
CA LEU A 228 19.45 2.20 2.57
C LEU A 228 19.80 0.71 2.65
N LEU A 229 18.81 -0.18 2.48
CA LEU A 229 19.01 -1.62 2.66
C LEU A 229 19.68 -2.30 1.46
N TRP A 230 19.44 -1.82 0.24
CA TRP A 230 19.86 -2.51 -0.99
C TRP A 230 20.70 -1.66 -1.95
N ASP A 231 20.99 -0.40 -1.61
CA ASP A 231 21.61 0.57 -2.54
C ASP A 231 20.86 0.64 -3.88
N PHE A 232 19.52 0.54 -3.79
CA PHE A 232 18.65 0.40 -4.95
C PHE A 232 17.75 1.62 -5.11
N PHE A 233 18.20 2.56 -5.93
CA PHE A 233 17.41 3.74 -6.26
C PHE A 233 16.21 3.37 -7.14
N TYR A 234 14.98 3.62 -6.66
CA TYR A 234 13.77 3.24 -7.38
C TYR A 234 12.76 4.39 -7.49
N ARG A 235 12.37 4.69 -8.74
CA ARG A 235 11.27 5.59 -9.06
C ARG A 235 10.31 4.92 -10.02
N ILE A 236 9.02 5.00 -9.69
CA ILE A 236 7.96 4.60 -10.62
C ILE A 236 7.78 5.68 -11.67
N GLU A 237 7.75 5.31 -12.95
CA GLU A 237 7.70 6.26 -14.06
C GLU A 237 6.32 6.32 -14.73
N ILE A 238 5.28 5.84 -14.04
CA ILE A 238 3.89 5.80 -14.53
C ILE A 238 3.37 7.19 -14.92
N TYR A 239 3.85 8.23 -14.23
CA TYR A 239 3.51 9.64 -14.47
C TYR A 239 4.50 10.36 -15.38
N VAL A 240 5.60 9.70 -15.76
CA VAL A 240 6.60 10.27 -16.66
C VAL A 240 6.13 10.07 -18.11
N PRO A 241 6.17 11.09 -18.99
CA PRO A 241 5.86 10.93 -20.40
C PRO A 241 6.69 9.82 -21.04
N ALA A 242 6.10 9.03 -21.94
CA ALA A 242 6.73 7.82 -22.48
C ALA A 242 8.17 8.02 -22.99
N ALA A 243 8.43 9.12 -23.71
CA ALA A 243 9.75 9.44 -24.26
C ALA A 243 10.82 9.82 -23.20
N LYS A 244 10.43 10.10 -21.96
CA LYS A 244 11.32 10.46 -20.85
C LYS A 244 11.52 9.33 -19.84
N ARG A 245 10.89 8.17 -20.06
CA ARG A 245 11.01 7.00 -19.18
C ARG A 245 12.38 6.36 -19.38
N GLN A 246 13.04 6.02 -18.28
CA GLN A 246 14.31 5.29 -18.31
C GLN A 246 14.09 3.78 -18.35
N TYR A 247 13.08 3.28 -17.65
CA TYR A 247 12.89 1.86 -17.40
C TYR A 247 11.54 1.31 -17.85
N GLY A 248 10.50 2.14 -17.95
CA GLY A 248 9.19 1.72 -18.47
C GLY A 248 8.00 2.24 -17.66
N TYR A 249 6.78 1.88 -18.07
CA TYR A 249 5.55 2.45 -17.49
C TYR A 249 5.26 1.96 -16.06
N TYR A 250 5.32 0.65 -15.83
CA TYR A 250 4.96 0.02 -14.55
C TYR A 250 6.05 -0.96 -14.12
N VAL A 251 7.21 -0.40 -13.77
CA VAL A 251 8.45 -1.15 -13.52
C VAL A 251 8.38 -1.90 -12.19
N LEU A 252 8.66 -3.19 -12.22
CA LEU A 252 8.72 -4.06 -11.04
C LEU A 252 10.19 -4.37 -10.68
N PRO A 253 10.66 -4.06 -9.46
CA PRO A 253 11.95 -4.56 -8.96
C PRO A 253 11.98 -6.09 -8.93
N ILE A 254 13.15 -6.66 -9.22
CA ILE A 254 13.40 -8.10 -9.21
C ILE A 254 14.13 -8.43 -7.91
N LEU A 255 13.43 -9.08 -6.96
CA LEU A 255 14.04 -9.62 -5.76
C LEU A 255 14.49 -11.06 -6.05
N HIS A 256 15.77 -11.34 -5.86
CA HIS A 256 16.35 -12.68 -6.01
C HIS A 256 17.11 -13.04 -4.73
N GLY A 257 16.56 -13.98 -3.97
CA GLY A 257 17.01 -14.24 -2.60
C GLY A 257 16.72 -13.03 -1.73
N ASP A 258 17.78 -12.40 -1.26
CA ASP A 258 17.83 -11.25 -0.37
C ASP A 258 18.32 -9.98 -1.07
N THR A 259 18.48 -10.00 -2.41
CA THR A 259 19.03 -8.87 -3.18
C THR A 259 18.08 -8.37 -4.25
N LEU A 260 18.03 -7.05 -4.43
CA LEU A 260 17.36 -6.41 -5.57
C LEU A 260 18.33 -6.38 -6.76
N ILE A 261 18.14 -7.30 -7.70
CA ILE A 261 19.11 -7.55 -8.78
C ILE A 261 18.82 -6.75 -10.05
N GLY A 262 17.69 -6.05 -10.10
CA GLY A 262 17.28 -5.35 -11.30
C GLY A 262 15.80 -4.96 -11.33
N ARG A 263 15.32 -4.67 -12.53
CA ARG A 263 14.00 -4.11 -12.83
C ARG A 263 13.43 -4.77 -14.08
N MET A 264 12.12 -5.00 -14.10
CA MET A 264 11.38 -5.52 -15.25
C MET A 264 10.24 -4.57 -15.62
N SER A 265 10.03 -4.30 -16.92
CA SER A 265 8.85 -3.58 -17.42
C SER A 265 7.87 -4.56 -18.08
N PRO A 266 6.86 -5.07 -17.34
CA PRO A 266 5.78 -5.85 -17.92
C PRO A 266 4.66 -4.94 -18.46
N ARG A 267 3.98 -5.43 -19.49
CA ARG A 267 2.72 -4.87 -19.98
C ARG A 267 1.77 -5.99 -20.33
N MET A 268 0.60 -5.98 -19.69
CA MET A 268 -0.47 -6.95 -19.97
C MET A 268 -1.45 -6.36 -20.99
N ASP A 269 -1.66 -7.04 -22.12
CA ASP A 269 -2.81 -6.79 -23.00
C ASP A 269 -3.94 -7.74 -22.60
N TRP A 270 -4.94 -7.21 -21.88
CA TRP A 270 -6.07 -7.99 -21.36
C TRP A 270 -6.98 -8.53 -22.46
N LYS A 271 -7.10 -7.85 -23.60
CA LYS A 271 -7.96 -8.30 -24.70
C LYS A 271 -7.33 -9.47 -25.44
N LYS A 272 -6.02 -9.41 -25.67
CA LYS A 272 -5.26 -10.49 -26.34
C LYS A 272 -4.76 -11.56 -25.37
N GLN A 273 -4.81 -11.29 -24.07
CA GLN A 273 -4.22 -12.12 -23.01
C GLN A 273 -2.72 -12.36 -23.23
N ILE A 274 -1.99 -11.32 -23.64
CA ILE A 274 -0.55 -11.38 -23.90
C ILE A 274 0.18 -10.56 -22.83
N LEU A 275 1.10 -11.19 -22.12
CA LEU A 275 2.04 -10.51 -21.23
C LEU A 275 3.32 -10.19 -22.01
N THR A 276 3.53 -8.92 -22.35
CA THR A 276 4.79 -8.47 -22.94
C THR A 276 5.76 -8.07 -21.85
N ILE A 277 6.94 -8.68 -21.81
CA ILE A 277 8.09 -8.24 -21.01
C ILE A 277 8.90 -7.31 -21.89
N GLU A 278 8.63 -6.00 -21.80
CA GLU A 278 9.22 -4.99 -22.68
C GLU A 278 10.73 -4.88 -22.46
N ALA A 279 11.17 -4.95 -21.21
CA ALA A 279 12.57 -4.90 -20.85
C ALA A 279 12.86 -5.56 -19.49
N ILE A 280 14.10 -6.05 -19.34
CA ILE A 280 14.74 -6.46 -18.09
C ILE A 280 16.08 -5.74 -18.00
N TYR A 281 16.25 -4.95 -16.95
CA TYR A 281 17.47 -4.23 -16.62
C TYR A 281 18.08 -4.85 -15.36
N LEU A 282 19.37 -5.14 -15.39
CA LEU A 282 20.10 -5.59 -14.20
C LEU A 282 20.80 -4.42 -13.55
N GLU A 283 20.94 -4.44 -12.22
CA GLU A 283 21.83 -3.48 -11.54
C GLU A 283 23.28 -3.72 -11.99
N ALA A 284 24.10 -2.67 -11.99
CA ALA A 284 25.48 -2.74 -12.45
C ALA A 284 26.33 -3.80 -11.72
N THR A 285 25.99 -4.10 -10.47
CA THR A 285 26.64 -5.10 -9.63
C THR A 285 26.17 -6.54 -9.93
N THR A 286 25.10 -6.71 -10.70
CA THR A 286 24.48 -8.01 -10.97
C THR A 286 25.05 -8.64 -12.24
N LYS A 287 25.60 -9.84 -12.09
CA LYS A 287 26.05 -10.65 -13.23
C LYS A 287 24.91 -11.50 -13.81
N PRO A 288 24.76 -11.56 -15.15
CA PRO A 288 23.67 -12.28 -15.83
C PRO A 288 23.88 -13.80 -15.87
N TYR A 289 24.09 -14.44 -14.72
CA TYR A 289 24.26 -15.90 -14.65
C TYR A 289 23.00 -16.64 -15.12
N LEU A 290 23.18 -17.78 -15.79
CA LEU A 290 22.06 -18.58 -16.31
C LEU A 290 21.16 -19.12 -15.20
N LYS A 291 21.71 -19.43 -14.01
CA LYS A 291 20.91 -19.90 -12.86
C LYS A 291 19.90 -18.84 -12.42
N THR A 292 20.35 -17.59 -12.27
CA THR A 292 19.50 -16.43 -11.95
C THR A 292 18.47 -16.17 -13.05
N GLY A 293 18.90 -16.20 -14.32
CA GLY A 293 17.99 -16.05 -15.45
C GLY A 293 16.87 -17.09 -15.49
N ARG A 294 17.17 -18.37 -15.21
CA ARG A 294 16.15 -19.42 -15.10
C ARG A 294 15.15 -19.15 -13.98
N ALA A 295 15.61 -18.64 -12.84
CA ALA A 295 14.74 -18.28 -11.73
C ALA A 295 13.81 -17.11 -12.11
N VAL A 296 14.35 -16.04 -12.69
CA VAL A 296 13.57 -14.89 -13.17
C VAL A 296 12.54 -15.31 -14.23
N ILE A 297 12.93 -16.09 -15.23
CA ILE A 297 12.01 -16.57 -16.29
C ILE A 297 10.92 -17.47 -15.70
N ARG A 298 11.23 -18.31 -14.71
CA ARG A 298 10.21 -19.08 -13.99
C ARG A 298 9.21 -18.16 -13.29
N THR A 299 9.68 -17.11 -12.61
CA THR A 299 8.83 -16.11 -11.96
C THR A 299 7.99 -15.33 -12.99
N ILE A 300 8.51 -15.03 -14.19
CA ILE A 300 7.73 -14.45 -15.30
C ILE A 300 6.58 -15.37 -15.71
N LYS A 301 6.83 -16.67 -15.84
CA LYS A 301 5.79 -17.66 -16.15
C LYS A 301 4.74 -17.76 -15.03
N GLN A 302 5.15 -17.64 -13.76
CA GLN A 302 4.22 -17.58 -12.63
C GLN A 302 3.36 -16.30 -12.68
N LEU A 303 3.95 -15.15 -12.99
CA LEU A 303 3.22 -13.90 -13.19
C LEU A 303 2.23 -14.01 -14.36
N ALA A 304 2.66 -14.57 -15.49
CA ALA A 304 1.77 -14.81 -16.64
C ALA A 304 0.57 -15.68 -16.26
N LYS A 305 0.80 -16.77 -15.50
CA LYS A 305 -0.27 -17.61 -14.98
C LYS A 305 -1.20 -16.84 -14.05
N PHE A 306 -0.65 -16.05 -13.12
CA PHE A 306 -1.43 -15.22 -12.20
C PHE A 306 -2.32 -14.20 -12.95
N LEU A 307 -1.80 -13.60 -14.02
CA LEU A 307 -2.53 -12.65 -14.86
C LEU A 307 -3.45 -13.31 -15.90
N ASN A 308 -3.53 -14.65 -15.93
CA ASN A 308 -4.24 -15.41 -16.96
C ASN A 308 -3.80 -15.06 -18.40
N ALA A 309 -2.51 -14.77 -18.59
CA ALA A 309 -1.92 -14.58 -19.91
C ALA A 309 -1.75 -15.93 -20.62
N LYS A 310 -2.17 -15.98 -21.89
CA LYS A 310 -2.05 -17.15 -22.77
C LYS A 310 -0.71 -17.20 -23.50
N GLN A 311 -0.05 -16.05 -23.61
CA GLN A 311 1.22 -15.90 -24.31
C GLN A 311 2.11 -14.91 -23.56
N ILE A 312 3.42 -15.13 -23.66
CA ILE A 312 4.44 -14.22 -23.14
C ILE A 312 5.29 -13.78 -24.31
N ASP A 313 5.34 -12.47 -24.53
CA ASP A 313 6.21 -11.86 -25.53
C ASP A 313 7.40 -11.22 -24.83
N TYR A 314 8.56 -11.26 -25.48
CA TYR A 314 9.80 -10.73 -24.94
C TYR A 314 10.33 -9.62 -25.83
N GLY A 315 10.58 -8.46 -25.23
CA GLY A 315 11.11 -7.29 -25.92
C GLY A 315 12.60 -7.40 -26.23
N ALA A 316 13.11 -6.36 -26.88
CA ALA A 316 14.49 -6.30 -27.33
C ALA A 316 15.50 -6.02 -26.21
N THR A 317 15.09 -5.70 -24.97
CA THR A 317 16.01 -5.37 -23.88
C THR A 317 15.99 -6.47 -22.82
N ILE A 318 16.76 -7.53 -23.05
CA ILE A 318 16.93 -8.66 -22.11
C ILE A 318 18.41 -8.99 -22.04
N PRO A 319 18.97 -9.32 -20.86
CA PRO A 319 20.37 -9.73 -20.75
C PRO A 319 20.69 -10.87 -21.73
N ASP A 320 21.75 -10.72 -22.51
CA ASP A 320 22.06 -11.63 -23.62
C ASP A 320 22.18 -13.10 -23.22
N PRO A 321 22.81 -13.45 -22.07
CA PRO A 321 22.83 -14.85 -21.63
C PRO A 321 21.43 -15.42 -21.38
N TRP A 322 20.46 -14.58 -21.00
CA TRP A 322 19.11 -15.01 -20.67
C TRP A 322 18.23 -15.18 -21.91
N ARG A 323 18.52 -14.50 -23.02
CA ARG A 323 17.80 -14.73 -24.30
C ARG A 323 17.84 -16.19 -24.74
N LYS A 324 18.96 -16.86 -24.48
CA LYS A 324 19.14 -18.29 -24.79
C LYS A 324 18.20 -19.21 -24.00
N LEU A 325 17.59 -18.71 -22.91
CA LEU A 325 16.62 -19.43 -22.10
C LEU A 325 15.17 -19.19 -22.54
N LEU A 326 14.97 -18.29 -23.51
CA LEU A 326 13.65 -17.92 -24.07
C LEU A 326 13.35 -18.63 -25.38
N ALA A 327 14.38 -19.18 -26.03
CA ALA A 327 14.26 -20.17 -27.10
C ALA A 327 13.84 -21.51 -26.49
#